data_AF-A0A7S0ZUF2-F1
#
_entry.id   AF-A0A7S0ZUF2-F1
#
_cell.length_a   1.000
_cell.length_b   1.000
_cell.length_c   1.000
_cell.angle_alpha   90.00
_cell.angle_beta   90.00
_cell.angle_gamma   90.00
#
_symmetry.space_group_name_H-M   'P 1'
#
loop_
_entity.id
_entity.type
_entity.pdbx_description
1 polymer ?
#
loop_
_entity_poly.entity_id
_entity_poly.type
_entity_poly.pdbx_seq_one_letter_code
_entity_poly.pdbx_strand_id
1 'polypeptide(L)'
;MEWISWRLLLLSLDIGFALALMSPQHPSVESFVLQARHDVDTRRLSVECVLTIFESDEFSSSPDACEYRFGMCASGEIMYYIRDDSPSDVSVLETIVPGSTVRIDLEEVDVTEVSHCTTWSPWRPSGSPVYRAISATPVGGVSLSETGLVSTFEMDVLMIVVRIPNTSNPWVESEIWEDLVGPGVSINNLFSHSSNGQMTVPASSAKLVTVDLTSDWVHDWDTVTSCPVMQMNSDLFAAVQAEHDINPDDYTFREIFIPEGGGCVGWGGTCSGSCGHPKRGWPSAGACIAWYKVKGVGVRAHVLGHNLGLVHAGGPGDPYHTEDGDLQNMMGNGAWNSTVPFIPSDRYFLGFLSELPGEMVEWTDDSSSPVLLSSTTVELGAGGADAVAVKIECDECRPKVGRHMWKRGGNLWVYFRGEESIWADEVVDSKYRQKVFVHLDRPYLSEYISGGSELWAILSEGETYDMPYTDFSLQFCEIIGNTSYISITKDYHNCPTPAPTPAPTYSRSYIRRVRSLCKNPKRRKQLTEEALELC
;
A
#
# COMPACT_ATOMS: atom_id res chain seq x y z
N MET A 1 3.02 -29.35 -13.58
CA MET A 1 2.04 -28.27 -13.75
C MET A 1 2.75 -27.19 -14.54
N GLU A 2 2.36 -27.06 -15.79
CA GLU A 2 3.09 -26.28 -16.79
C GLU A 2 2.86 -24.78 -16.60
N TRP A 3 3.95 -24.03 -16.60
CA TRP A 3 3.98 -22.58 -16.57
C TRP A 3 3.61 -22.05 -17.97
N ILE A 4 2.48 -21.35 -18.08
CA ILE A 4 2.12 -20.61 -19.29
C ILE A 4 2.53 -19.15 -19.10
N SER A 5 3.70 -18.84 -19.66
CA SER A 5 4.21 -17.48 -19.85
C SER A 5 3.46 -16.81 -20.99
N TRP A 6 2.74 -15.73 -20.70
CA TRP A 6 2.16 -14.86 -21.72
C TRP A 6 3.16 -13.77 -22.10
N ARG A 7 3.88 -13.97 -23.20
CA ARG A 7 4.57 -12.92 -23.97
C ARG A 7 4.48 -13.23 -25.47
N LEU A 8 3.79 -12.37 -26.22
CA LEU A 8 4.05 -12.05 -27.64
C LEU A 8 3.27 -10.74 -27.94
N LEU A 9 3.98 -9.61 -28.13
CA LEU A 9 4.48 -9.09 -29.43
C LEU A 9 3.37 -8.48 -30.30
N LEU A 10 3.27 -7.15 -30.26
CA LEU A 10 2.74 -6.35 -31.38
C LEU A 10 3.86 -5.42 -31.86
N LEU A 11 4.57 -5.92 -32.88
CA LEU A 11 5.25 -5.10 -33.88
C LEU A 11 4.17 -4.71 -34.91
N SER A 12 3.83 -3.44 -35.01
CA SER A 12 3.13 -2.91 -36.19
C SER A 12 4.01 -1.86 -36.85
N LEU A 13 4.39 -2.18 -38.09
CA LEU A 13 5.10 -1.33 -39.03
C LEU A 13 4.36 -0.02 -39.29
N ASP A 14 5.13 1.07 -39.31
CA ASP A 14 4.80 2.29 -40.05
C ASP A 14 4.75 2.00 -41.56
N ILE A 15 3.58 2.19 -42.16
CA ILE A 15 3.45 2.44 -43.61
C ILE A 15 2.53 3.64 -43.77
N GLY A 16 3.14 4.77 -44.12
CA GLY A 16 2.43 5.98 -44.50
C GLY A 16 1.70 5.82 -45.84
N PHE A 17 0.55 6.47 -45.94
CA PHE A 17 0.01 6.94 -47.21
C PHE A 17 -0.53 8.35 -47.03
N ALA A 18 0.18 9.29 -47.65
CA ALA A 18 -0.28 10.64 -47.89
C ALA A 18 -1.38 10.61 -48.96
N LEU A 19 -2.47 11.34 -48.73
CA LEU A 19 -3.33 11.82 -49.81
C LEU A 19 -3.84 13.20 -49.45
N ALA A 20 -3.21 14.17 -50.10
CA ALA A 20 -3.57 15.56 -50.14
C ALA A 20 -4.87 15.73 -50.95
N LEU A 21 -5.81 16.52 -50.43
CA LEU A 21 -6.79 17.22 -51.25
C LEU A 21 -6.82 18.70 -50.86
N MET A 22 -6.54 19.51 -51.87
CA MET A 22 -6.41 20.96 -51.85
C MET A 22 -7.76 21.62 -52.13
N SER A 23 -8.05 22.73 -51.43
CA SER A 23 -8.55 24.02 -51.97
C SER A 23 -9.42 24.79 -50.96
N PRO A 24 -9.62 26.11 -51.13
CA PRO A 24 -8.68 27.13 -51.61
C PRO A 24 -8.53 28.29 -50.61
N GLN A 25 -7.43 29.03 -50.80
CA GLN A 25 -7.12 30.29 -50.14
C GLN A 25 -8.16 31.39 -50.45
N HIS A 26 -8.47 32.20 -49.44
CA HIS A 26 -8.77 33.62 -49.62
C HIS A 26 -7.89 34.46 -48.67
N PRO A 27 -7.32 35.59 -49.14
CA PRO A 27 -6.23 36.28 -48.43
C PRO A 27 -6.67 37.49 -47.62
N SER A 28 -5.73 37.97 -46.79
CA SER A 28 -5.64 39.26 -46.07
C SER A 28 -6.56 39.37 -44.84
N VAL A 29 -6.06 39.68 -43.64
CA VAL A 29 -5.21 40.82 -43.30
C VAL A 29 -4.21 40.44 -42.19
N GLU A 30 -2.93 40.67 -42.43
CA GLU A 30 -1.88 40.73 -41.40
C GLU A 30 -2.03 42.00 -40.54
N SER A 31 -1.61 41.86 -39.29
CA SER A 31 -1.07 42.92 -38.44
C SER A 31 -2.06 43.95 -37.90
N PHE A 32 -2.47 43.75 -36.64
CA PHE A 32 -2.26 44.68 -35.52
C PHE A 32 -2.73 43.95 -34.24
N VAL A 33 -2.09 44.22 -33.11
CA VAL A 33 -2.30 43.62 -31.76
C VAL A 33 -1.42 42.40 -31.44
N LEU A 34 -0.11 42.58 -31.60
CA LEU A 34 0.77 42.32 -30.46
C LEU A 34 0.55 43.47 -29.47
N GLN A 35 0.46 43.14 -28.18
CA GLN A 35 0.37 44.08 -27.05
C GLN A 35 -1.04 44.50 -26.60
N ALA A 36 -1.89 43.51 -26.28
CA ALA A 36 -2.79 43.63 -25.15
C ALA A 36 -2.22 42.74 -24.04
N ARG A 37 -1.63 43.37 -23.02
CA ARG A 37 -1.25 42.67 -21.78
C ARG A 37 -2.51 42.04 -21.21
N HIS A 38 -2.44 40.73 -21.04
CA HIS A 38 -3.29 39.92 -20.18
C HIS A 38 -3.49 40.61 -18.83
N ASP A 39 -4.64 41.26 -18.62
CA ASP A 39 -5.32 41.21 -17.33
C ASP A 39 -6.25 40.00 -17.42
N VAL A 40 -5.69 38.80 -17.21
CA VAL A 40 -6.52 37.64 -16.87
C VAL A 40 -6.89 37.87 -15.42
N ASP A 41 -8.13 38.28 -15.19
CA ASP A 41 -8.75 38.27 -13.87
C ASP A 41 -8.57 36.85 -13.30
N THR A 42 -7.59 36.66 -12.40
CA THR A 42 -7.35 35.35 -11.79
C THR A 42 -8.59 35.00 -11.00
N ARG A 43 -9.29 33.96 -11.44
CA ARG A 43 -10.54 33.53 -10.80
C ARG A 43 -10.20 32.95 -9.45
N ARG A 44 -10.57 33.70 -8.41
CA ARG A 44 -10.54 33.25 -7.02
C ARG A 44 -11.91 32.75 -6.61
N LEU A 45 -11.96 31.63 -5.93
CA LEU A 45 -13.19 31.03 -5.43
C LEU A 45 -12.96 30.36 -4.07
N SER A 46 -14.02 30.28 -3.26
CA SER A 46 -14.02 29.64 -1.95
C SER A 46 -14.99 28.48 -2.03
N VAL A 47 -14.53 27.26 -1.77
CA VAL A 47 -15.34 26.04 -1.90
C VAL A 47 -15.30 25.25 -0.62
N GLU A 48 -16.45 24.68 -0.25
CA GLU A 48 -16.56 23.69 0.80
C GLU A 48 -16.60 22.30 0.17
N CYS A 49 -15.67 21.42 0.56
CA CYS A 49 -15.46 20.14 -0.10
C CYS A 49 -14.76 19.13 0.81
N VAL A 50 -14.80 17.85 0.41
CA VAL A 50 -13.98 16.81 1.01
C VAL A 50 -12.61 16.80 0.32
N LEU A 51 -11.54 17.07 1.08
CA LEU A 51 -10.18 17.14 0.56
C LEU A 51 -9.50 15.77 0.62
N THR A 52 -9.01 15.28 -0.52
CA THR A 52 -8.11 14.13 -0.62
C THR A 52 -6.74 14.62 -1.09
N ILE A 53 -5.68 14.30 -0.36
CA ILE A 53 -4.31 14.62 -0.77
C ILE A 53 -3.72 13.41 -1.49
N PHE A 54 -2.99 13.64 -2.58
CA PHE A 54 -2.30 12.57 -3.29
C PHE A 54 -0.91 13.03 -3.72
N GLU A 55 0.08 12.16 -3.61
CA GLU A 55 1.37 12.37 -4.26
C GLU A 55 1.25 11.92 -5.71
N SER A 56 1.81 12.69 -6.63
CA SER A 56 1.93 12.23 -8.01
C SER A 56 3.05 11.18 -8.07
N ASP A 57 2.74 9.94 -7.70
CA ASP A 57 3.68 8.82 -7.76
C ASP A 57 4.11 8.44 -9.19
N GLU A 58 3.56 9.13 -10.20
CA GLU A 58 3.60 8.68 -11.58
C GLU A 58 4.30 9.68 -12.54
N PHE A 59 5.46 9.21 -13.05
CA PHE A 59 6.07 9.44 -14.37
C PHE A 59 7.28 10.36 -14.57
N SER A 60 7.74 11.17 -13.62
CA SER A 60 8.97 11.94 -13.88
C SER A 60 10.21 11.26 -13.30
N SER A 61 10.93 10.50 -14.13
CA SER A 61 12.37 10.22 -13.92
C SER A 61 13.24 11.46 -14.13
N SER A 62 12.62 12.63 -14.34
CA SER A 62 13.32 13.89 -14.50
C SER A 62 13.84 14.37 -13.14
N PRO A 63 15.09 14.83 -13.05
CA PRO A 63 15.58 15.61 -11.91
C PRO A 63 14.79 16.91 -11.68
N ASP A 64 13.90 17.28 -12.62
CA ASP A 64 12.93 18.38 -12.50
C ASP A 64 11.57 17.91 -11.92
N ALA A 65 11.55 16.83 -11.14
CA ALA A 65 10.34 16.39 -10.43
C ALA A 65 9.81 17.55 -9.57
N CYS A 66 8.54 17.89 -9.76
CA CYS A 66 7.95 19.04 -9.10
C CYS A 66 7.80 18.78 -7.61
N GLU A 67 8.30 19.69 -6.78
CA GLU A 67 8.08 19.69 -5.32
C GLU A 67 6.64 20.09 -4.93
N TYR A 68 5.72 20.19 -5.90
CA TYR A 68 4.34 20.53 -5.62
C TYR A 68 3.59 19.35 -5.01
N ARG A 69 2.74 19.67 -4.03
CA ARG A 69 1.76 18.72 -3.50
C ARG A 69 0.44 18.91 -4.23
N PHE A 70 -0.22 17.79 -4.52
CA PHE A 70 -1.50 17.81 -5.20
C PHE A 70 -2.61 17.28 -4.30
N GLY A 71 -3.80 17.81 -4.51
CA GLY A 71 -5.01 17.39 -3.82
C GLY A 71 -6.21 17.43 -4.75
N MET A 72 -7.26 16.71 -4.39
CA MET A 72 -8.56 16.77 -5.01
C MET A 72 -9.56 17.21 -3.96
N CYS A 73 -10.46 18.10 -4.33
CA CYS A 73 -11.49 18.63 -3.44
C CYS A 73 -12.85 18.37 -4.10
N ALA A 74 -13.63 17.49 -3.49
CA ALA A 74 -14.93 17.07 -4.01
C ALA A 74 -16.06 17.87 -3.36
N SER A 75 -16.82 18.63 -4.14
CA SER A 75 -18.00 19.40 -3.70
C SER A 75 -19.21 19.01 -4.54
N GLY A 76 -20.01 18.08 -4.03
CA GLY A 76 -21.07 17.44 -4.81
C GLY A 76 -20.51 16.73 -6.04
N GLU A 77 -20.98 17.11 -7.23
CA GLU A 77 -20.51 16.55 -8.51
C GLU A 77 -19.24 17.23 -9.06
N ILE A 78 -18.78 18.31 -8.42
CA ILE A 78 -17.65 19.12 -8.91
C ILE A 78 -16.35 18.67 -8.21
N MET A 79 -15.34 18.38 -9.02
CA MET A 79 -13.98 18.08 -8.57
C MET A 79 -13.05 19.26 -8.85
N TYR A 80 -12.40 19.75 -7.81
CA TYR A 80 -11.34 20.75 -7.90
C TYR A 80 -9.99 20.07 -7.77
N TYR A 81 -9.12 20.23 -8.78
CA TYR A 81 -7.74 19.77 -8.70
C TYR A 81 -6.87 20.88 -8.11
N ILE A 82 -6.26 20.59 -6.98
CA ILE A 82 -5.56 21.56 -6.15
C ILE A 82 -4.06 21.27 -6.22
N ARG A 83 -3.28 22.34 -6.31
CA ARG A 83 -1.83 22.37 -6.15
C ARG A 83 -1.50 23.23 -4.93
N ASP A 84 -0.60 22.75 -4.08
CA ASP A 84 -0.01 23.55 -3.01
C ASP A 84 1.39 23.99 -3.43
N ASP A 85 1.54 25.31 -3.57
CA ASP A 85 2.81 25.96 -3.94
C ASP A 85 3.60 26.41 -2.72
N SER A 86 3.02 26.23 -1.53
CA SER A 86 3.62 26.69 -0.29
C SER A 86 4.91 25.91 -0.04
N PRO A 87 5.95 26.55 0.51
CA PRO A 87 7.14 25.83 0.94
C PRO A 87 6.75 24.76 1.98
N SER A 88 7.54 23.70 2.08
CA SER A 88 7.22 22.50 2.87
C SER A 88 6.91 22.79 4.35
N ASP A 89 7.41 23.89 4.91
CA ASP A 89 7.18 24.32 6.30
C ASP A 89 5.84 25.07 6.52
N VAL A 90 5.12 25.43 5.45
CA VAL A 90 3.87 26.20 5.51
C VAL A 90 2.79 25.63 4.58
N SER A 91 2.83 24.33 4.30
CA SER A 91 1.87 23.70 3.39
C SER A 91 0.44 23.83 3.89
N VAL A 92 -0.38 24.51 3.08
CA VAL A 92 -1.81 24.71 3.33
C VAL A 92 -2.50 23.36 3.48
N LEU A 93 -2.16 22.39 2.63
CA LEU A 93 -2.82 21.08 2.63
C LEU A 93 -2.37 20.18 3.77
N GLU A 94 -1.12 20.26 4.26
CA GLU A 94 -0.66 19.38 5.36
C GLU A 94 -1.34 19.62 6.70
N THR A 95 -1.78 20.86 6.93
CA THR A 95 -2.53 21.20 8.15
C THR A 95 -3.90 20.54 8.23
N ILE A 96 -4.32 19.86 7.15
CA ILE A 96 -5.62 19.23 7.02
C ILE A 96 -5.46 17.72 6.94
N VAL A 97 -6.24 17.01 7.75
CA VAL A 97 -6.36 15.55 7.65
C VAL A 97 -7.09 15.21 6.34
N PRO A 98 -6.48 14.44 5.41
CA PRO A 98 -7.17 13.96 4.22
C PRO A 98 -8.50 13.26 4.59
N GLY A 99 -9.53 13.47 3.77
CA GLY A 99 -10.90 13.04 4.04
C GLY A 99 -11.75 14.06 4.81
N SER A 100 -11.17 15.13 5.36
CA SER A 100 -11.91 16.17 6.08
C SER A 100 -12.75 17.04 5.15
N THR A 101 -13.87 17.56 5.66
CA THR A 101 -14.62 18.63 4.99
C THR A 101 -13.96 19.98 5.30
N VAL A 102 -13.47 20.64 4.26
CA VAL A 102 -12.75 21.91 4.36
C VAL A 102 -13.39 22.98 3.52
N ARG A 103 -13.24 24.22 3.97
CA ARG A 103 -13.40 25.40 3.14
C ARG A 103 -12.04 25.83 2.65
N ILE A 104 -11.82 25.76 1.35
CA ILE A 104 -10.56 26.10 0.70
C ILE A 104 -10.76 27.28 -0.24
N ASP A 105 -9.87 28.26 -0.12
CA ASP A 105 -9.75 29.37 -1.05
C ASP A 105 -8.77 28.99 -2.14
N LEU A 106 -9.25 29.05 -3.38
CA LEU A 106 -8.59 28.55 -4.58
C LEU A 106 -8.38 29.70 -5.57
N GLU A 107 -7.25 29.66 -6.27
CA GLU A 107 -6.94 30.56 -7.38
C GLU A 107 -6.62 29.75 -8.63
N GLU A 108 -7.38 29.94 -9.70
CA GLU A 108 -7.13 29.24 -10.97
C GLU A 108 -5.75 29.62 -11.51
N VAL A 109 -4.93 28.61 -11.84
CA VAL A 109 -3.58 28.79 -12.37
C VAL A 109 -3.48 28.30 -13.81
N ASP A 110 -2.73 29.03 -14.63
CA ASP A 110 -2.43 28.59 -15.99
C ASP A 110 -1.43 27.42 -15.95
N VAL A 111 -1.91 26.25 -16.37
CA VAL A 111 -1.13 25.01 -16.36
C VAL A 111 0.03 25.06 -17.36
N THR A 112 0.04 26.01 -18.31
CA THR A 112 1.15 26.20 -19.25
C THR A 112 2.41 26.77 -18.59
N GLU A 113 2.30 27.48 -17.47
CA GLU A 113 3.45 27.91 -16.65
C GLU A 113 4.15 26.73 -15.97
N VAL A 114 3.51 25.56 -15.95
CA VAL A 114 4.01 24.32 -15.33
C VAL A 114 4.75 23.46 -16.36
N SER A 115 5.22 24.03 -17.48
CA SER A 115 5.81 23.31 -18.62
C SER A 115 7.04 22.46 -18.29
N HIS A 116 7.66 22.66 -17.13
CA HIS A 116 8.77 21.84 -16.64
C HIS A 116 8.31 20.58 -15.88
N CYS A 117 7.02 20.50 -15.55
CA CYS A 117 6.44 19.39 -14.82
C CYS A 117 5.88 18.34 -15.77
N THR A 118 6.40 17.12 -15.67
CA THR A 118 5.98 15.96 -16.48
C THR A 118 5.02 15.04 -15.73
N THR A 119 4.41 15.51 -14.64
CA THR A 119 3.49 14.70 -13.81
C THR A 119 2.22 14.33 -14.58
N TRP A 120 1.77 13.08 -14.41
CA TRP A 120 0.47 12.66 -14.90
C TRP A 120 -0.59 13.58 -14.29
N SER A 121 -1.34 14.24 -15.17
CA SER A 121 -2.25 15.32 -14.84
C SER A 121 -3.68 14.79 -14.90
N PRO A 122 -4.28 14.31 -13.80
CA PRO A 122 -5.65 13.77 -13.81
C PRO A 122 -6.70 14.79 -14.29
N TRP A 123 -6.37 16.08 -14.24
CA TRP A 123 -7.18 17.17 -14.79
C TRP A 123 -7.12 17.30 -16.33
N ARG A 124 -6.07 16.79 -17.00
CA ARG A 124 -5.94 16.90 -18.47
C ARG A 124 -7.02 16.10 -19.21
N PRO A 125 -7.28 14.81 -18.89
CA PRO A 125 -8.36 14.07 -19.54
C PRO A 125 -9.74 14.66 -19.28
N SER A 126 -9.95 15.26 -18.10
CA SER A 126 -11.24 15.86 -17.72
C SER A 126 -11.42 17.30 -18.24
N GLY A 127 -10.39 17.90 -18.83
CA GLY A 127 -10.40 19.31 -19.23
C GLY A 127 -10.59 20.29 -18.06
N SER A 128 -10.36 19.82 -16.83
CA SER A 128 -10.56 20.62 -15.63
C SER A 128 -9.38 21.58 -15.40
N PRO A 129 -9.62 22.81 -14.91
CA PRO A 129 -8.55 23.69 -14.48
C PRO A 129 -7.86 23.16 -13.22
N VAL A 130 -6.62 23.61 -13.00
CA VAL A 130 -5.88 23.42 -11.75
C VAL A 130 -5.97 24.70 -10.94
N TYR A 131 -6.11 24.54 -9.63
CA TYR A 131 -6.19 25.64 -8.69
C TYR A 131 -5.03 25.60 -7.72
N ARG A 132 -4.45 26.76 -7.42
CA ARG A 132 -3.54 26.94 -6.30
C ARG A 132 -4.33 27.08 -5.00
N ALA A 133 -3.95 26.33 -3.97
CA ALA A 133 -4.44 26.54 -2.60
C ALA A 133 -3.89 27.86 -2.04
N ILE A 134 -4.77 28.75 -1.59
CA ILE A 134 -4.39 30.01 -0.93
C ILE A 134 -4.49 29.87 0.59
N SER A 135 -5.59 29.28 1.05
CA SER A 135 -5.85 28.99 2.46
C SER A 135 -6.89 27.89 2.54
N ALA A 136 -6.83 27.10 3.60
CA ALA A 136 -7.81 26.06 3.84
C ALA A 136 -8.14 25.99 5.33
N THR A 137 -9.42 25.80 5.65
CA THR A 137 -9.92 25.78 7.02
C THR A 137 -10.87 24.60 7.18
N PRO A 138 -10.66 23.69 8.15
CA PRO A 138 -11.62 22.64 8.44
C PRO A 138 -12.99 23.24 8.81
N VAL A 139 -14.06 22.77 8.17
CA VAL A 139 -15.45 23.18 8.46
C VAL A 139 -16.21 22.06 9.16
N GLY A 140 -15.88 20.80 8.85
CA GLY A 140 -16.42 19.61 9.47
C GLY A 140 -15.40 18.47 9.44
N GLY A 141 -15.25 17.78 10.56
CA GLY A 141 -14.17 16.82 10.81
C GLY A 141 -13.49 17.11 12.14
N VAL A 142 -12.86 16.09 12.73
CA VAL A 142 -12.14 16.22 14.00
C VAL A 142 -10.92 17.11 13.76
N SER A 143 -10.79 18.22 14.50
CA SER A 143 -9.54 18.99 14.50
C SER A 143 -8.40 18.04 14.93
N LEU A 144 -7.20 18.15 14.35
CA LEU A 144 -6.00 17.43 14.81
C LEU A 144 -5.76 17.59 16.32
N SER A 145 -6.31 18.63 16.95
CA SER A 145 -6.25 18.86 18.40
C SER A 145 -7.28 18.07 19.23
N GLU A 146 -8.29 17.47 18.60
CA GLU A 146 -9.41 16.73 19.23
C GLU A 146 -9.33 15.22 19.02
N THR A 147 -8.40 14.74 18.18
CA THR A 147 -8.06 13.32 18.07
C THR A 147 -7.31 12.91 19.33
N GLY A 148 -8.08 12.55 20.38
CA GLY A 148 -7.52 11.78 21.48
C GLY A 148 -6.83 10.55 20.89
N LEU A 149 -5.65 10.21 21.41
CA LEU A 149 -4.94 8.97 21.09
C LEU A 149 -5.85 7.79 21.42
N VAL A 150 -6.71 7.39 20.48
CA VAL A 150 -7.52 6.19 20.62
C VAL A 150 -6.55 5.03 20.47
N SER A 151 -6.47 4.18 21.49
CA SER A 151 -5.56 3.03 21.49
C SER A 151 -5.99 1.91 20.52
N THR A 152 -7.22 1.98 20.02
CA THR A 152 -7.84 0.97 19.16
C THR A 152 -8.78 1.62 18.16
N PHE A 153 -8.61 1.29 16.88
CA PHE A 153 -9.39 1.76 15.76
C PHE A 153 -10.30 0.65 15.24
N GLU A 154 -11.57 0.98 14.99
CA GLU A 154 -12.53 0.06 14.38
C GLU A 154 -12.93 0.58 13.01
N MET A 155 -12.64 -0.18 11.95
CA MET A 155 -13.08 0.11 10.60
C MET A 155 -14.55 -0.22 10.43
N ASP A 156 -15.36 0.82 10.28
CA ASP A 156 -16.71 0.73 9.76
C ASP A 156 -16.67 0.73 8.23
N VAL A 157 -17.25 -0.32 7.64
CA VAL A 157 -17.09 -0.61 6.21
C VAL A 157 -18.45 -0.89 5.56
N LEU A 158 -18.78 -0.11 4.55
CA LEU A 158 -19.87 -0.41 3.63
C LEU A 158 -19.29 -1.09 2.38
N MET A 159 -19.57 -2.37 2.22
CA MET A 159 -19.25 -3.15 1.03
C MET A 159 -20.43 -3.11 0.06
N ILE A 160 -20.20 -2.72 -1.19
CA ILE A 160 -21.22 -2.54 -2.21
C ILE A 160 -20.87 -3.38 -3.42
N VAL A 161 -21.67 -4.41 -3.68
CA VAL A 161 -21.56 -5.21 -4.91
C VAL A 161 -22.39 -4.56 -6.00
N VAL A 162 -21.73 -4.18 -7.09
CA VAL A 162 -22.38 -3.52 -8.22
C VAL A 162 -22.82 -4.57 -9.24
N ARG A 163 -24.12 -4.60 -9.56
CA ARG A 163 -24.65 -5.37 -10.68
C ARG A 163 -24.95 -4.45 -11.85
N ILE A 164 -24.43 -4.84 -13.00
CA ILE A 164 -24.69 -4.18 -14.28
C ILE A 164 -25.50 -5.15 -15.14
N PRO A 165 -26.69 -4.75 -15.62
CA PRO A 165 -27.52 -5.60 -16.47
C PRO A 165 -26.75 -6.12 -17.69
N ASN A 166 -26.93 -7.40 -17.99
CA ASN A 166 -26.29 -8.10 -19.11
C ASN A 166 -24.76 -8.29 -19.00
N THR A 167 -24.13 -7.94 -17.87
CA THR A 167 -22.72 -8.22 -17.62
C THR A 167 -22.57 -9.37 -16.62
N SER A 168 -21.55 -10.22 -16.79
CA SER A 168 -21.21 -11.23 -15.79
C SER A 168 -20.62 -10.56 -14.55
N ASN A 169 -21.23 -10.81 -13.39
CA ASN A 169 -20.70 -10.35 -12.12
C ASN A 169 -19.98 -11.52 -11.42
N PRO A 170 -18.64 -11.47 -11.22
CA PRO A 170 -17.92 -12.55 -10.56
C PRO A 170 -18.13 -12.56 -9.04
N TRP A 171 -18.64 -11.49 -8.45
CA TRP A 171 -18.70 -11.27 -7.01
C TRP A 171 -19.82 -12.08 -6.35
N VAL A 172 -19.46 -12.77 -5.27
CA VAL A 172 -20.38 -13.56 -4.45
C VAL A 172 -20.37 -12.97 -3.05
N GLU A 173 -21.54 -12.54 -2.56
CA GLU A 173 -21.68 -11.84 -1.28
C GLU A 173 -21.08 -12.62 -0.09
N SER A 174 -21.32 -13.93 -0.03
CA SER A 174 -20.77 -14.77 1.05
C SER A 174 -19.24 -14.83 1.04
N GLU A 175 -18.62 -14.84 -0.15
CA GLU A 175 -17.16 -14.82 -0.27
C GLU A 175 -16.61 -13.45 0.20
N ILE A 176 -17.24 -12.35 -0.20
CA ILE A 176 -16.83 -11.00 0.22
C ILE A 176 -16.95 -10.84 1.74
N TRP A 177 -18.02 -11.36 2.33
CA TRP A 177 -18.21 -11.32 3.79
C TRP A 177 -17.20 -12.19 4.52
N GLU A 178 -16.91 -13.39 4.01
CA GLU A 178 -15.90 -14.29 4.58
C GLU A 178 -14.48 -13.72 4.44
N ASP A 179 -14.18 -13.07 3.32
CA ASP A 179 -12.93 -12.33 3.14
C ASP A 179 -12.78 -11.21 4.19
N LEU A 180 -13.87 -10.59 4.65
CA LEU A 180 -13.82 -9.51 5.64
C LEU A 180 -13.55 -10.03 7.05
N VAL A 181 -14.37 -10.98 7.53
CA VAL A 181 -14.43 -11.39 8.95
C VAL A 181 -14.36 -12.90 9.17
N GLY A 182 -14.04 -13.67 8.13
CA GLY A 182 -13.91 -15.12 8.19
C GLY A 182 -12.86 -15.59 9.19
N PRO A 183 -12.97 -16.85 9.67
CA PRO A 183 -12.08 -17.41 10.69
C PRO A 183 -10.66 -17.71 10.19
N GLY A 184 -10.46 -17.74 8.87
CA GLY A 184 -9.15 -17.95 8.24
C GLY A 184 -8.41 -16.64 7.94
N VAL A 185 -7.74 -16.58 6.80
CA VAL A 185 -7.16 -15.33 6.31
C VAL A 185 -8.29 -14.39 5.92
N SER A 186 -8.46 -13.33 6.70
CA SER A 186 -9.49 -12.31 6.50
C SER A 186 -8.90 -10.91 6.71
N ILE A 187 -9.58 -9.90 6.19
CA ILE A 187 -9.21 -8.49 6.34
C ILE A 187 -9.08 -8.12 7.82
N ASN A 188 -10.05 -8.52 8.65
CA ASN A 188 -10.00 -8.27 10.09
C ASN A 188 -8.75 -8.89 10.74
N ASN A 189 -8.43 -10.15 10.42
CA ASN A 189 -7.27 -10.83 11.00
C ASN A 189 -5.95 -10.20 10.52
N LEU A 190 -5.87 -9.80 9.25
CA LEU A 190 -4.71 -9.10 8.68
C LEU A 190 -4.45 -7.76 9.34
N PHE A 191 -5.48 -6.91 9.46
CA PHE A 191 -5.34 -5.59 10.09
C PHE A 191 -5.09 -5.73 11.59
N SER A 192 -5.79 -6.63 12.28
CA SER A 192 -5.55 -6.91 13.70
C SER A 192 -4.11 -7.37 13.94
N HIS A 193 -3.61 -8.32 13.16
CA HIS A 193 -2.22 -8.78 13.27
C HIS A 193 -1.22 -7.66 12.97
N SER A 194 -1.37 -6.98 11.82
CA SER A 194 -0.43 -5.94 11.39
C SER A 194 -0.41 -4.75 12.36
N SER A 195 -1.52 -4.48 13.05
CA SER A 195 -1.65 -3.39 14.01
C SER A 195 -1.36 -3.78 15.46
N ASN A 196 -1.04 -5.05 15.74
CA ASN A 196 -0.97 -5.58 17.11
C ASN A 196 -2.28 -5.38 17.90
N GLY A 197 -3.42 -5.54 17.23
CA GLY A 197 -4.76 -5.36 17.79
C GLY A 197 -5.22 -3.90 17.89
N GLN A 198 -4.40 -2.94 17.46
CA GLN A 198 -4.78 -1.52 17.46
C GLN A 198 -5.76 -1.17 16.35
N MET A 199 -5.99 -2.03 15.36
CA MET A 199 -6.95 -1.84 14.29
C MET A 199 -7.70 -3.13 14.01
N THR A 200 -9.03 -3.05 13.99
CA THR A 200 -9.91 -4.18 13.70
C THR A 200 -11.00 -3.78 12.71
N VAL A 201 -11.62 -4.77 12.08
CA VAL A 201 -12.75 -4.59 11.17
C VAL A 201 -13.91 -5.44 11.70
N PRO A 202 -14.66 -4.95 12.70
CA PRO A 202 -15.67 -5.76 13.37
C PRO A 202 -16.89 -5.96 12.48
N ALA A 203 -17.44 -7.17 12.48
CA ALA A 203 -18.66 -7.51 11.74
C ALA A 203 -19.87 -6.62 12.11
N SER A 204 -19.91 -6.11 13.34
CA SER A 204 -20.98 -5.21 13.82
C SER A 204 -20.96 -3.83 13.19
N SER A 205 -19.82 -3.39 12.67
CA SER A 205 -19.62 -2.08 12.01
C SER A 205 -19.53 -2.21 10.50
N ALA A 206 -19.75 -3.42 9.97
CA ALA A 206 -19.71 -3.70 8.55
C ALA A 206 -21.10 -3.96 7.99
N LYS A 207 -21.31 -3.55 6.74
CA LYS A 207 -22.53 -3.85 6.00
C LYS A 207 -22.18 -4.25 4.58
N LEU A 208 -22.85 -5.27 4.06
CA LEU A 208 -22.77 -5.67 2.66
C LEU A 208 -24.13 -5.44 2.00
N VAL A 209 -24.12 -4.76 0.87
CA VAL A 209 -25.30 -4.57 0.02
C VAL A 209 -24.95 -4.86 -1.43
N THR A 210 -25.97 -5.20 -2.20
CA THR A 210 -25.87 -5.35 -3.65
C THR A 210 -26.88 -4.41 -4.28
N VAL A 211 -26.45 -3.68 -5.31
CA VAL A 211 -27.32 -2.75 -6.05
C VAL A 211 -27.28 -3.02 -7.54
N ASP A 212 -28.37 -2.72 -8.23
CA ASP A 212 -28.47 -2.81 -9.69
C ASP A 212 -28.35 -1.40 -10.29
N LEU A 213 -27.25 -1.12 -11.01
CA LEU A 213 -27.12 0.15 -11.72
C LEU A 213 -27.96 0.13 -13.00
N THR A 214 -28.80 1.14 -13.16
CA THR A 214 -29.76 1.24 -14.28
C THR A 214 -29.64 2.53 -15.09
N SER A 215 -28.61 3.34 -14.84
CA SER A 215 -28.35 4.58 -15.58
C SER A 215 -28.07 4.33 -17.07
N ASP A 216 -28.39 5.30 -17.92
CA ASP A 216 -28.29 5.13 -19.39
C ASP A 216 -26.90 4.68 -19.87
N TRP A 217 -25.82 5.22 -19.28
CA TRP A 217 -24.45 4.88 -19.65
C TRP A 217 -24.07 3.42 -19.32
N VAL A 218 -24.79 2.79 -18.40
CA VAL A 218 -24.58 1.39 -17.98
C VAL A 218 -24.96 0.43 -19.09
N HIS A 219 -25.93 0.80 -19.94
CA HIS A 219 -26.30 0.00 -21.12
C HIS A 219 -25.16 -0.14 -22.13
N ASP A 220 -24.21 0.79 -22.11
CA ASP A 220 -23.04 0.81 -22.99
C ASP A 220 -21.78 0.28 -22.29
N TRP A 221 -21.88 -0.35 -21.10
CA TRP A 221 -20.74 -0.77 -20.25
C TRP A 221 -19.60 -1.45 -21.01
N ASP A 222 -19.92 -2.38 -21.92
CA ASP A 222 -18.92 -3.13 -22.69
C ASP A 222 -18.20 -2.26 -23.75
N THR A 223 -18.77 -1.11 -24.10
CA THR A 223 -18.24 -0.18 -25.11
C THR A 223 -17.64 1.09 -24.51
N VAL A 224 -17.84 1.33 -23.21
CA VAL A 224 -17.18 2.42 -22.49
C VAL A 224 -15.66 2.19 -22.53
N THR A 225 -14.92 3.18 -23.02
CA THR A 225 -13.46 3.10 -23.18
C THR A 225 -12.69 3.79 -22.05
N SER A 226 -13.36 4.66 -21.30
CA SER A 226 -12.80 5.38 -20.15
C SER A 226 -13.61 5.08 -18.89
N CYS A 227 -12.93 4.60 -17.83
CA CYS A 227 -13.58 4.25 -16.57
C CYS A 227 -14.39 5.43 -15.99
N PRO A 228 -15.74 5.33 -15.89
CA PRO A 228 -16.58 6.45 -15.48
C PRO A 228 -16.70 6.52 -13.95
N VAL A 229 -15.57 6.52 -13.23
CA VAL A 229 -15.52 6.40 -11.75
C VAL A 229 -16.41 7.44 -11.05
N MET A 230 -16.41 8.69 -11.53
CA MET A 230 -17.21 9.76 -10.92
C MET A 230 -18.72 9.55 -11.10
N GLN A 231 -19.17 9.29 -12.33
CA GLN A 231 -20.58 9.06 -12.61
C GLN A 231 -21.06 7.79 -11.88
N MET A 232 -20.23 6.75 -11.90
CA MET A 232 -20.50 5.50 -11.21
C MET A 232 -20.65 5.71 -9.70
N ASN A 233 -19.78 6.48 -9.05
CA ASN A 233 -19.91 6.82 -7.63
C ASN A 233 -21.26 7.48 -7.32
N SER A 234 -21.62 8.52 -8.09
CA SER A 234 -22.87 9.25 -7.88
C SER A 234 -24.09 8.34 -8.01
N ASP A 235 -24.17 7.59 -9.11
CA ASP A 235 -25.31 6.71 -9.39
C ASP A 235 -25.38 5.54 -8.39
N LEU A 236 -24.22 5.02 -8.00
CA LEU A 236 -24.09 3.95 -7.01
C LEU A 236 -24.62 4.37 -5.65
N PHE A 237 -24.19 5.52 -5.15
CA PHE A 237 -24.58 5.98 -3.83
C PHE A 237 -26.06 6.37 -3.79
N ALA A 238 -26.58 6.95 -4.87
CA ALA A 238 -28.01 7.16 -5.03
C ALA A 238 -28.79 5.82 -5.02
N ALA A 239 -28.29 4.80 -5.70
CA ALA A 239 -28.91 3.47 -5.72
C ALA A 239 -28.89 2.79 -4.35
N VAL A 240 -27.77 2.86 -3.62
CA VAL A 240 -27.68 2.30 -2.25
C VAL A 240 -28.71 2.96 -1.32
N GLN A 241 -28.81 4.30 -1.37
CA GLN A 241 -29.79 5.03 -0.58
C GLN A 241 -31.23 4.67 -0.98
N ALA A 242 -31.52 4.55 -2.27
CA ALA A 242 -32.86 4.26 -2.77
C ALA A 242 -33.31 2.81 -2.50
N GLU A 243 -32.42 1.83 -2.66
CA GLU A 243 -32.74 0.41 -2.55
C GLU A 243 -32.65 -0.14 -1.13
N HIS A 244 -31.73 0.39 -0.31
CA HIS A 244 -31.42 -0.17 1.01
C HIS A 244 -31.69 0.80 2.17
N ASP A 245 -32.08 2.05 1.90
CA ASP A 245 -32.26 3.11 2.91
C ASP A 245 -30.98 3.32 3.77
N ILE A 246 -29.82 3.23 3.11
CA ILE A 246 -28.51 3.43 3.73
C ILE A 246 -27.88 4.66 3.10
N ASN A 247 -27.47 5.62 3.94
CA ASN A 247 -26.59 6.70 3.50
C ASN A 247 -25.15 6.17 3.44
N PRO A 248 -24.52 6.07 2.25
CA PRO A 248 -23.15 5.56 2.15
C PRO A 248 -22.13 6.40 2.92
N ASP A 249 -22.40 7.69 3.09
CA ASP A 249 -21.51 8.62 3.80
C ASP A 249 -21.59 8.48 5.32
N ASP A 250 -22.46 7.62 5.85
CA ASP A 250 -22.45 7.25 7.28
C ASP A 250 -21.30 6.27 7.61
N TYR A 251 -20.63 5.72 6.59
CA TYR A 251 -19.51 4.80 6.74
C TYR A 251 -18.20 5.45 6.33
N THR A 252 -17.16 5.28 7.14
CA THR A 252 -15.81 5.79 6.85
C THR A 252 -15.22 5.18 5.59
N PHE A 253 -15.27 3.85 5.49
CA PHE A 253 -14.72 3.11 4.36
C PHE A 253 -15.85 2.55 3.50
N ARG A 254 -15.79 2.79 2.19
CA ARG A 254 -16.67 2.13 1.21
C ARG A 254 -15.84 1.28 0.27
N GLU A 255 -16.14 -0.01 0.23
CA GLU A 255 -15.53 -0.98 -0.68
C GLU A 255 -16.51 -1.28 -1.81
N ILE A 256 -16.12 -1.05 -3.05
CA ILE A 256 -16.99 -1.16 -4.22
C ILE A 256 -16.47 -2.28 -5.14
N PHE A 257 -17.31 -3.28 -5.35
CA PHE A 257 -16.99 -4.48 -6.13
C PHE A 257 -17.70 -4.40 -7.49
N ILE A 258 -16.95 -4.12 -8.55
CA ILE A 258 -17.50 -3.90 -9.90
C ILE A 258 -17.21 -5.08 -10.83
N PRO A 259 -18.08 -5.38 -11.81
CA PRO A 259 -17.77 -6.37 -12.83
C PRO A 259 -16.61 -5.92 -13.72
N GLU A 260 -16.04 -6.85 -14.49
CA GLU A 260 -15.05 -6.52 -15.52
C GLU A 260 -15.68 -5.66 -16.64
N GLY A 261 -14.89 -4.79 -17.29
CA GLY A 261 -15.34 -3.94 -18.40
C GLY A 261 -15.37 -2.44 -18.06
N GLY A 262 -16.26 -1.70 -18.72
CA GLY A 262 -16.55 -0.30 -18.39
C GLY A 262 -15.41 0.69 -18.65
N GLY A 263 -14.43 0.33 -19.49
CA GLY A 263 -13.21 1.14 -19.68
C GLY A 263 -12.31 1.19 -18.45
N CYS A 264 -12.63 0.45 -17.40
CA CYS A 264 -11.84 0.31 -16.19
C CYS A 264 -10.76 -0.74 -16.41
N VAL A 265 -9.74 -0.42 -17.20
CA VAL A 265 -8.60 -1.30 -17.51
C VAL A 265 -7.33 -0.88 -16.77
N GLY A 266 -6.40 -1.81 -16.54
CA GLY A 266 -5.04 -1.49 -16.05
C GLY A 266 -4.81 -1.52 -14.54
N TRP A 267 -5.79 -1.94 -13.73
CA TRP A 267 -5.65 -2.08 -12.27
C TRP A 267 -6.48 -3.24 -11.73
N GLY A 268 -6.07 -3.88 -10.64
CA GLY A 268 -6.86 -4.91 -9.93
C GLY A 268 -7.83 -4.30 -8.90
N GLY A 269 -7.36 -3.24 -8.24
CA GLY A 269 -8.16 -2.32 -7.44
C GLY A 269 -7.60 -0.89 -7.49
N THR A 270 -8.35 0.08 -6.99
CA THR A 270 -7.95 1.49 -6.89
C THR A 270 -8.70 2.17 -5.74
N CYS A 271 -8.25 3.32 -5.26
CA CYS A 271 -8.79 3.92 -4.04
C CYS A 271 -8.49 5.41 -3.93
N SER A 272 -9.12 6.08 -2.96
CA SER A 272 -8.66 7.36 -2.45
C SER A 272 -7.48 7.17 -1.50
N GLY A 273 -6.28 7.65 -1.86
CA GLY A 273 -5.10 7.52 -1.01
C GLY A 273 -5.23 8.30 0.32
N SER A 274 -4.66 7.75 1.40
CA SER A 274 -4.40 8.42 2.69
C SER A 274 -5.58 9.01 3.44
N CYS A 275 -6.81 8.74 3.02
CA CYS A 275 -8.03 9.23 3.63
C CYS A 275 -8.29 8.67 5.05
N GLY A 276 -7.54 7.67 5.53
CA GLY A 276 -7.78 6.98 6.79
C GLY A 276 -6.53 6.70 7.64
N HIS A 277 -5.55 7.61 7.62
CA HIS A 277 -4.25 7.39 8.28
C HIS A 277 -4.34 7.33 9.84
N PRO A 278 -4.09 6.17 10.49
CA PRO A 278 -4.40 5.96 11.92
C PRO A 278 -3.63 6.87 12.88
N LYS A 279 -2.33 7.12 12.62
CA LYS A 279 -1.48 8.00 13.45
C LYS A 279 -2.01 9.44 13.58
N ARG A 280 -2.90 9.87 12.67
CA ARG A 280 -3.44 11.24 12.62
C ARG A 280 -4.87 11.33 13.14
N GLY A 281 -5.40 10.21 13.60
CA GLY A 281 -6.77 10.06 14.06
C GLY A 281 -7.68 9.45 13.01
N TRP A 282 -8.91 9.20 13.42
CA TRP A 282 -9.90 8.56 12.57
C TRP A 282 -10.57 9.59 11.66
N PRO A 283 -10.67 9.32 10.35
CA PRO A 283 -11.27 10.28 9.44
C PRO A 283 -12.79 10.39 9.65
N SER A 284 -13.40 11.39 9.02
CA SER A 284 -14.86 11.50 9.01
C SER A 284 -15.49 10.37 8.20
N ALA A 285 -16.73 10.04 8.57
CA ALA A 285 -17.58 9.19 7.76
C ALA A 285 -17.62 9.74 6.32
N GLY A 286 -17.56 8.83 5.37
CA GLY A 286 -17.54 9.17 3.96
C GLY A 286 -16.19 9.60 3.37
N ALA A 287 -15.06 9.39 4.07
CA ALA A 287 -13.73 9.78 3.58
C ALA A 287 -13.10 8.79 2.58
N CYS A 288 -13.24 7.48 2.82
CA CYS A 288 -12.46 6.46 2.11
C CYS A 288 -13.28 5.65 1.12
N ILE A 289 -12.72 5.45 -0.07
CA ILE A 289 -13.29 4.62 -1.13
C ILE A 289 -12.20 3.68 -1.66
N ALA A 290 -12.56 2.42 -1.84
CA ALA A 290 -11.77 1.39 -2.49
C ALA A 290 -12.63 0.69 -3.55
N TRP A 291 -12.04 0.39 -4.71
CA TRP A 291 -12.68 -0.24 -5.85
C TRP A 291 -11.96 -1.53 -6.19
N TYR A 292 -12.72 -2.55 -6.56
CA TYR A 292 -12.21 -3.89 -6.86
C TYR A 292 -12.78 -4.45 -8.15
N LYS A 293 -11.89 -5.00 -8.97
CA LYS A 293 -12.24 -5.83 -10.15
C LYS A 293 -11.74 -7.26 -10.02
N VAL A 294 -10.76 -7.49 -9.15
CA VAL A 294 -10.15 -8.81 -8.95
C VAL A 294 -10.40 -9.26 -7.52
N LYS A 295 -10.81 -10.52 -7.37
CA LYS A 295 -11.06 -11.16 -6.07
C LYS A 295 -9.78 -11.32 -5.26
N GLY A 296 -9.93 -11.39 -3.95
CA GLY A 296 -8.90 -11.85 -3.03
C GLY A 296 -8.71 -10.93 -1.84
N VAL A 297 -8.58 -11.53 -0.66
CA VAL A 297 -8.33 -10.84 0.60
C VAL A 297 -7.08 -9.95 0.52
N GLY A 298 -5.99 -10.42 -0.09
CA GLY A 298 -4.77 -9.62 -0.22
C GLY A 298 -4.97 -8.39 -1.12
N VAL A 299 -5.70 -8.51 -2.24
CA VAL A 299 -6.07 -7.35 -3.09
C VAL A 299 -6.85 -6.33 -2.29
N ARG A 300 -7.83 -6.78 -1.51
CA ARG A 300 -8.62 -5.90 -0.63
C ARG A 300 -7.76 -5.19 0.41
N ALA A 301 -6.93 -5.93 1.13
CA ALA A 301 -6.03 -5.36 2.13
C ALA A 301 -5.02 -4.37 1.54
N HIS A 302 -4.49 -4.63 0.34
CA HIS A 302 -3.58 -3.72 -0.35
C HIS A 302 -4.26 -2.39 -0.71
N VAL A 303 -5.45 -2.44 -1.30
CA VAL A 303 -6.19 -1.23 -1.70
C VAL A 303 -6.64 -0.45 -0.47
N LEU A 304 -7.04 -1.13 0.62
CA LEU A 304 -7.27 -0.48 1.91
C LEU A 304 -5.97 0.09 2.50
N GLY A 305 -4.82 -0.57 2.32
CA GLY A 305 -3.51 -0.07 2.72
C GLY A 305 -3.19 1.29 2.08
N HIS A 306 -3.58 1.48 0.82
CA HIS A 306 -3.53 2.80 0.18
C HIS A 306 -4.49 3.82 0.80
N ASN A 307 -5.72 3.44 1.21
CA ASN A 307 -6.58 4.34 1.99
C ASN A 307 -5.91 4.79 3.29
N LEU A 308 -5.09 3.92 3.91
CA LEU A 308 -4.32 4.26 5.10
C LEU A 308 -3.05 5.07 4.80
N GLY A 309 -2.69 5.20 3.52
CA GLY A 309 -1.58 6.04 3.05
C GLY A 309 -0.29 5.30 2.74
N LEU A 310 -0.33 3.98 2.61
CA LEU A 310 0.81 3.22 2.15
C LEU A 310 0.95 3.29 0.63
N VAL A 311 2.18 3.37 0.13
CA VAL A 311 2.53 3.32 -1.31
C VAL A 311 3.17 1.97 -1.64
N HIS A 312 3.16 1.59 -2.93
CA HIS A 312 3.63 0.30 -3.39
C HIS A 312 5.04 -0.07 -2.91
N ALA A 313 5.26 -1.37 -2.74
CA ALA A 313 6.51 -1.97 -2.30
C ALA A 313 7.22 -2.71 -3.43
N GLY A 314 8.40 -2.17 -3.78
CA GLY A 314 9.25 -2.70 -4.83
C GLY A 314 10.09 -3.89 -4.40
N GLY A 315 10.52 -4.69 -5.36
CA GLY A 315 11.34 -5.84 -5.05
C GLY A 315 11.97 -6.45 -6.29
N PRO A 316 12.75 -7.53 -6.14
CA PRO A 316 13.39 -8.21 -7.24
C PRO A 316 12.36 -8.69 -8.28
N GLY A 317 12.48 -8.21 -9.52
CA GLY A 317 11.81 -8.76 -10.70
C GLY A 317 12.83 -9.35 -11.67
N ASP A 318 12.36 -10.14 -12.64
CA ASP A 318 13.23 -10.70 -13.70
C ASP A 318 13.22 -9.78 -14.94
N PRO A 319 14.33 -9.12 -15.31
CA PRO A 319 15.68 -9.14 -14.69
C PRO A 319 16.00 -7.93 -13.79
N TYR A 320 15.02 -7.06 -13.52
CA TYR A 320 15.19 -5.80 -12.77
C TYR A 320 14.21 -5.70 -11.60
N HIS A 321 14.54 -4.88 -10.60
CA HIS A 321 13.58 -4.47 -9.59
C HIS A 321 12.37 -3.76 -10.20
N THR A 322 11.17 -4.12 -9.73
CA THR A 322 9.88 -3.56 -10.19
C THR A 322 9.09 -3.01 -9.02
N GLU A 323 8.18 -2.06 -9.28
CA GLU A 323 7.44 -1.36 -8.24
C GLU A 323 6.60 -2.27 -7.34
N ASP A 324 6.05 -3.33 -7.88
CA ASP A 324 5.27 -4.29 -7.10
C ASP A 324 6.07 -5.58 -6.90
N GLY A 325 7.40 -5.56 -7.10
CA GLY A 325 8.21 -6.78 -7.11
C GLY A 325 8.29 -7.50 -5.74
N ASP A 326 7.86 -6.84 -4.66
CA ASP A 326 7.98 -7.40 -3.32
C ASP A 326 6.90 -8.44 -3.03
N LEU A 327 7.30 -9.72 -2.99
CA LEU A 327 6.42 -10.81 -2.59
C LEU A 327 6.19 -10.89 -1.08
N GLN A 328 6.87 -10.08 -0.28
CA GLN A 328 6.92 -10.16 1.18
C GLN A 328 6.25 -8.99 1.89
N ASN A 329 5.82 -7.99 1.13
CA ASN A 329 4.99 -6.88 1.58
C ASN A 329 3.58 -6.95 0.94
N MET A 330 2.55 -6.64 1.74
CA MET A 330 1.17 -6.42 1.29
C MET A 330 1.11 -5.30 0.24
N MET A 331 1.96 -4.29 0.34
CA MET A 331 2.01 -3.21 -0.66
C MET A 331 2.75 -3.59 -1.94
N GLY A 332 3.30 -4.80 -2.05
CA GLY A 332 3.86 -5.34 -3.28
C GLY A 332 3.01 -6.48 -3.83
N ASN A 333 3.61 -7.32 -4.68
CA ASN A 333 2.96 -8.51 -5.24
C ASN A 333 2.73 -9.63 -4.21
N GLY A 334 3.15 -9.45 -2.95
CA GLY A 334 2.82 -10.33 -1.84
C GLY A 334 1.31 -10.42 -1.60
N ALA A 335 0.58 -9.34 -1.86
CA ALA A 335 -0.86 -9.34 -1.73
C ALA A 335 -1.58 -10.25 -2.75
N TRP A 336 -1.00 -10.49 -3.94
CA TRP A 336 -1.66 -11.30 -4.97
C TRP A 336 -1.32 -12.78 -4.84
N ASN A 337 -0.14 -13.10 -4.29
CA ASN A 337 0.39 -14.46 -4.31
C ASN A 337 0.45 -15.14 -2.95
N SER A 338 0.55 -14.38 -1.86
CA SER A 338 0.91 -14.95 -0.55
C SER A 338 0.19 -14.32 0.63
N THR A 339 -0.72 -13.36 0.39
CA THR A 339 -1.48 -12.58 1.39
C THR A 339 -0.69 -12.37 2.68
N VAL A 340 0.43 -11.66 2.56
CA VAL A 340 1.40 -11.36 3.63
C VAL A 340 0.98 -10.11 4.42
N PRO A 341 1.40 -9.90 5.67
CA PRO A 341 0.99 -8.74 6.44
C PRO A 341 1.78 -7.49 5.99
N PHE A 342 1.39 -6.32 6.48
CA PHE A 342 2.22 -5.12 6.33
C PHE A 342 3.57 -5.32 7.01
N ILE A 343 4.65 -4.91 6.35
CA ILE A 343 6.01 -5.05 6.90
C ILE A 343 6.26 -4.00 8.00
N PRO A 344 7.32 -4.15 8.82
CA PRO A 344 7.58 -3.21 9.92
C PRO A 344 7.67 -1.73 9.54
N SER A 345 8.20 -1.38 8.37
CA SER A 345 8.23 0.03 7.91
C SER A 345 6.83 0.60 7.74
N ASP A 346 5.93 -0.16 7.10
CA ASP A 346 4.53 0.24 6.89
C ASP A 346 3.81 0.37 8.23
N ARG A 347 4.04 -0.59 9.14
CA ARG A 347 3.45 -0.59 10.48
C ARG A 347 3.92 0.61 11.30
N TYR A 348 5.20 0.96 11.23
CA TYR A 348 5.74 2.15 11.89
C TYR A 348 5.17 3.45 11.31
N PHE A 349 5.09 3.53 9.97
CA PHE A 349 4.49 4.68 9.28
C PHE A 349 3.03 4.92 9.74
N LEU A 350 2.23 3.85 9.78
CA LEU A 350 0.84 3.90 10.25
C LEU A 350 0.69 4.15 11.75
N GLY A 351 1.78 4.11 12.53
CA GLY A 351 1.78 4.29 13.98
C GLY A 351 1.45 3.02 14.78
N PHE A 352 1.48 1.85 14.15
CA PHE A 352 1.27 0.56 14.81
C PHE A 352 2.51 0.01 15.50
N LEU A 353 3.69 0.53 15.15
CA LEU A 353 4.95 0.31 15.86
C LEU A 353 5.52 1.65 16.31
N SER A 354 6.13 1.64 17.49
CA SER A 354 6.82 2.79 18.09
C SER A 354 8.26 2.43 18.47
N GLU A 355 9.08 3.44 18.73
CA GLU A 355 10.44 3.31 19.27
C GLU A 355 10.41 2.92 20.76
N LEU A 356 9.88 1.73 21.02
CA LEU A 356 9.72 1.14 22.34
C LEU A 356 10.38 -0.24 22.40
N PRO A 357 10.93 -0.64 23.57
CA PRO A 357 11.45 -1.99 23.76
C PRO A 357 10.40 -3.05 23.43
N GLY A 358 10.80 -4.08 22.67
CA GLY A 358 9.94 -5.16 22.20
C GLY A 358 9.21 -4.86 20.87
N GLU A 359 9.22 -3.60 20.41
CA GLU A 359 8.63 -3.18 19.13
C GLU A 359 9.70 -2.88 18.10
N MET A 360 10.46 -1.80 18.28
CA MET A 360 11.46 -1.39 17.30
C MET A 360 12.67 -0.78 18.00
N VAL A 361 13.86 -1.06 17.46
CA VAL A 361 15.11 -0.46 17.88
C VAL A 361 15.67 0.40 16.76
N GLU A 362 15.91 1.67 17.05
CA GLU A 362 16.70 2.54 16.18
C GLU A 362 18.18 2.18 16.29
N TRP A 363 18.84 2.02 15.15
CA TRP A 363 20.24 1.65 15.07
C TRP A 363 21.11 2.87 14.86
N THR A 364 22.08 3.04 15.74
CA THR A 364 23.07 4.10 15.72
C THR A 364 24.47 3.52 15.92
N ASP A 365 25.49 4.35 15.81
CA ASP A 365 26.88 3.95 16.08
C ASP A 365 27.11 3.48 17.53
N ASP A 366 26.25 3.91 18.46
CA ASP A 366 26.31 3.53 19.88
C ASP A 366 25.45 2.29 20.20
N SER A 367 24.70 1.76 19.23
CA SER A 367 23.86 0.57 19.41
C SER A 367 24.69 -0.69 19.62
N SER A 368 24.18 -1.61 20.44
CA SER A 368 24.86 -2.87 20.76
C SER A 368 24.35 -4.04 19.93
N SER A 369 25.29 -4.84 19.41
CA SER A 369 25.04 -6.11 18.71
C SER A 369 25.44 -7.30 19.61
N PRO A 370 24.81 -8.49 19.51
CA PRO A 370 23.69 -8.85 18.64
C PRO A 370 22.33 -8.36 19.19
N VAL A 371 21.32 -8.32 18.33
CA VAL A 371 19.92 -8.02 18.66
C VAL A 371 19.08 -9.28 18.54
N LEU A 372 18.22 -9.54 19.52
CA LEU A 372 17.22 -10.60 19.47
C LEU A 372 15.92 -10.06 18.87
N LEU A 373 15.59 -10.49 17.66
CA LEU A 373 14.34 -10.13 16.99
C LEU A 373 13.26 -11.19 17.19
N SER A 374 12.04 -10.79 17.54
CA SER A 374 10.88 -11.67 17.42
C SER A 374 10.36 -11.70 15.99
N SER A 375 9.79 -12.84 15.59
CA SER A 375 9.16 -12.97 14.28
C SER A 375 8.04 -11.94 14.10
N THR A 376 7.98 -11.32 12.92
CA THR A 376 6.88 -10.44 12.50
C THR A 376 5.51 -11.11 12.42
N THR A 377 5.46 -12.43 12.61
CA THR A 377 4.26 -13.27 12.52
C THR A 377 3.74 -13.74 13.88
N VAL A 378 4.33 -13.27 14.98
CA VAL A 378 3.86 -13.53 16.36
C VAL A 378 3.60 -12.21 17.09
N GLU A 379 3.10 -12.30 18.32
CA GLU A 379 2.87 -11.15 19.19
C GLU A 379 4.18 -10.41 19.52
N LEU A 380 4.08 -9.10 19.78
CA LEU A 380 5.22 -8.24 20.16
C LEU A 380 5.95 -8.79 21.40
N GLY A 381 7.28 -8.70 21.38
CA GLY A 381 8.12 -9.13 22.51
C GLY A 381 8.10 -10.64 22.78
N ALA A 382 7.56 -11.46 21.88
CA ALA A 382 7.56 -12.91 22.02
C ALA A 382 8.97 -13.45 22.26
N GLY A 383 9.10 -14.38 23.23
CA GLY A 383 10.39 -14.98 23.58
C GLY A 383 11.36 -14.05 24.31
N GLY A 384 10.91 -12.87 24.76
CA GLY A 384 11.78 -11.86 25.40
C GLY A 384 12.67 -11.14 24.40
N ALA A 385 12.24 -11.02 23.15
CA ALA A 385 12.95 -10.30 22.10
C ALA A 385 13.12 -8.81 22.43
N ASP A 386 14.22 -8.25 21.94
CA ASP A 386 14.53 -6.82 22.08
C ASP A 386 13.61 -5.95 21.22
N ALA A 387 13.20 -6.46 20.05
CA ALA A 387 12.34 -5.78 19.08
C ALA A 387 11.71 -6.76 18.07
N VAL A 388 10.78 -6.29 17.24
CA VAL A 388 10.35 -6.99 16.01
C VAL A 388 11.14 -6.57 14.77
N ALA A 389 11.76 -5.38 14.82
CA ALA A 389 12.56 -4.84 13.72
C ALA A 389 13.64 -3.86 14.21
N VAL A 390 14.67 -3.69 13.40
CA VAL A 390 15.69 -2.65 13.54
C VAL A 390 15.51 -1.62 12.41
N LYS A 391 15.49 -0.34 12.75
CA LYS A 391 15.46 0.78 11.80
C LYS A 391 16.84 1.44 11.76
N ILE A 392 17.39 1.63 10.57
CA ILE A 392 18.73 2.18 10.36
C ILE A 392 18.59 3.35 9.40
N GLU A 393 18.93 4.56 9.83
CA GLU A 393 18.90 5.75 8.97
C GLU A 393 19.92 5.61 7.83
N CYS A 394 19.55 6.06 6.62
CA CYS A 394 20.42 5.96 5.45
C CYS A 394 20.20 7.13 4.47
N ASP A 395 20.86 8.26 4.73
CA ASP A 395 20.77 9.49 3.92
C ASP A 395 21.20 9.31 2.46
N GLU A 396 22.04 8.32 2.19
CA GLU A 396 22.61 8.10 0.87
C GLU A 396 21.96 6.96 0.10
N CYS A 397 21.05 6.20 0.71
CA CYS A 397 20.41 5.05 0.12
C CYS A 397 19.72 5.41 -1.20
N ARG A 398 19.93 4.58 -2.22
CA ARG A 398 19.32 4.76 -3.54
C ARG A 398 18.41 3.59 -3.86
N PRO A 399 17.11 3.83 -4.11
CA PRO A 399 16.18 2.80 -4.58
C PRO A 399 16.72 2.02 -5.78
N LYS A 400 16.47 0.71 -5.82
CA LYS A 400 16.81 -0.19 -6.92
C LYS A 400 15.76 -0.17 -8.02
N VAL A 401 14.50 0.19 -7.71
CA VAL A 401 13.48 0.40 -8.74
C VAL A 401 13.83 1.66 -9.53
N GLY A 402 14.09 1.50 -10.83
CA GLY A 402 14.65 2.55 -11.69
C GLY A 402 13.90 3.90 -11.65
N ARG A 403 12.57 3.87 -11.54
CA ARG A 403 11.73 5.08 -11.52
C ARG A 403 11.86 5.90 -10.23
N HIS A 404 12.41 5.31 -9.17
CA HIS A 404 12.55 5.90 -7.84
C HIS A 404 14.00 6.19 -7.45
N MET A 405 14.97 5.98 -8.35
CA MET A 405 16.40 6.19 -8.06
C MET A 405 16.74 7.61 -7.57
N TRP A 406 15.88 8.59 -7.84
CA TRP A 406 16.01 9.98 -7.40
C TRP A 406 15.59 10.21 -5.94
N LYS A 407 14.78 9.34 -5.34
CA LYS A 407 14.37 9.38 -3.92
C LYS A 407 15.53 8.91 -3.03
N ARG A 408 16.62 9.68 -2.99
CA ARG A 408 17.82 9.38 -2.19
C ARG A 408 17.53 9.62 -0.70
N GLY A 409 17.90 8.65 0.14
CA GLY A 409 17.70 8.71 1.58
C GLY A 409 16.83 7.57 2.11
N GLY A 410 16.19 7.81 3.26
CA GLY A 410 15.21 6.90 3.87
C GLY A 410 15.81 6.06 5.00
N ASN A 411 15.22 4.89 5.22
CA ASN A 411 15.61 4.00 6.33
C ASN A 411 15.73 2.56 5.84
N LEU A 412 16.79 1.86 6.25
CA LEU A 412 16.84 0.42 6.13
C LEU A 412 16.12 -0.23 7.31
N TRP A 413 15.25 -1.18 7.00
CA TRP A 413 14.48 -1.94 7.96
C TRP A 413 14.92 -3.40 7.92
N VAL A 414 15.42 -3.89 9.05
CA VAL A 414 15.83 -5.27 9.24
C VAL A 414 14.84 -5.99 10.14
N TYR A 415 14.26 -7.10 9.68
CA TYR A 415 13.30 -7.85 10.49
C TYR A 415 13.34 -9.36 10.20
N PHE A 416 12.84 -10.15 11.15
CA PHE A 416 12.77 -11.59 11.06
C PHE A 416 11.36 -12.09 10.76
N ARG A 417 11.24 -13.11 9.91
CA ARG A 417 10.03 -13.92 9.75
C ARG A 417 10.36 -15.36 10.09
N GLY A 418 9.66 -15.90 11.07
CA GLY A 418 9.75 -17.29 11.52
C GLY A 418 9.06 -18.27 10.58
N GLU A 419 8.83 -19.47 11.10
CA GLU A 419 8.15 -20.56 10.38
C GLU A 419 6.63 -20.39 10.38
N GLU A 420 6.07 -20.08 11.55
CA GLU A 420 4.63 -20.02 11.81
C GLU A 420 4.09 -18.61 11.63
N SER A 421 2.88 -18.51 11.12
CA SER A 421 2.00 -17.35 11.14
C SER A 421 0.68 -17.71 11.81
N ILE A 422 0.48 -17.17 13.01
CA ILE A 422 -0.73 -17.37 13.82
C ILE A 422 -2.04 -16.97 13.11
N TRP A 423 -1.93 -16.20 12.02
CA TRP A 423 -3.05 -15.68 11.24
C TRP A 423 -3.06 -16.16 9.77
N ALA A 424 -1.99 -16.80 9.27
CA ALA A 424 -1.87 -17.24 7.86
C ALA A 424 -0.81 -18.33 7.59
N ASP A 425 -0.64 -19.31 8.47
CA ASP A 425 0.33 -20.43 8.35
C ASP A 425 0.39 -21.10 6.97
N GLU A 426 -0.75 -21.15 6.25
CA GLU A 426 -0.90 -21.86 4.98
C GLU A 426 -0.42 -21.07 3.75
N VAL A 427 -0.11 -19.78 3.87
CA VAL A 427 -0.03 -18.88 2.70
C VAL A 427 1.40 -18.41 2.35
N VAL A 428 2.35 -18.47 3.29
CA VAL A 428 3.73 -18.01 3.04
C VAL A 428 4.59 -19.14 2.44
N ASP A 429 5.15 -18.90 1.25
CA ASP A 429 6.08 -19.81 0.57
C ASP A 429 7.32 -20.11 1.44
N SER A 430 7.74 -21.37 1.48
CA SER A 430 8.84 -21.85 2.34
C SER A 430 10.16 -21.14 2.08
N LYS A 431 10.42 -20.62 0.87
CA LYS A 431 11.63 -19.83 0.58
C LYS A 431 11.71 -18.53 1.39
N TYR A 432 10.59 -18.09 1.95
CA TYR A 432 10.48 -16.87 2.74
C TYR A 432 10.26 -17.10 4.23
N ARG A 433 10.18 -18.36 4.65
CA ARG A 433 10.10 -18.73 6.06
C ARG A 433 11.50 -18.77 6.66
N GLN A 434 11.59 -18.44 7.94
CA GLN A 434 12.84 -18.47 8.69
C GLN A 434 13.93 -17.62 8.00
N LYS A 435 13.56 -16.40 7.61
CA LYS A 435 14.44 -15.45 6.92
C LYS A 435 14.54 -14.14 7.67
N VAL A 436 15.70 -13.50 7.52
CA VAL A 436 15.88 -12.08 7.84
C VAL A 436 15.76 -11.28 6.55
N PHE A 437 14.98 -10.22 6.58
CA PHE A 437 14.75 -9.35 5.43
C PHE A 437 15.38 -7.99 5.68
N VAL A 438 15.86 -7.38 4.59
CA VAL A 438 16.30 -5.98 4.57
C VAL A 438 15.45 -5.25 3.55
N HIS A 439 14.71 -4.24 3.99
CA HIS A 439 13.94 -3.36 3.11
C HIS A 439 14.47 -1.92 3.21
N LEU A 440 14.47 -1.20 2.09
CA LEU A 440 14.55 0.26 2.12
C LEU A 440 13.13 0.82 2.24
N ASP A 441 12.85 1.60 3.27
CA ASP A 441 11.71 2.54 3.29
C ASP A 441 12.18 3.85 2.65
N ARG A 442 11.57 4.21 1.51
CA ARG A 442 12.00 5.37 0.73
C ARG A 442 11.67 6.67 1.49
N PRO A 443 12.43 7.76 1.30
CA PRO A 443 12.08 9.03 1.91
C PRO A 443 10.71 9.51 1.41
N TYR A 444 9.94 10.11 2.30
CA TYR A 444 8.65 10.74 2.03
C TYR A 444 8.59 12.12 2.68
N LEU A 445 7.88 13.04 2.02
CA LEU A 445 7.69 14.40 2.51
C LEU A 445 6.34 14.57 3.21
N SER A 446 5.39 13.68 2.93
CA SER A 446 4.05 13.71 3.50
C SER A 446 3.98 12.86 4.76
N GLU A 447 3.38 13.39 5.81
CA GLU A 447 3.06 12.60 7.00
C GLU A 447 1.83 11.69 6.82
N TYR A 448 1.19 11.74 5.65
CA TYR A 448 -0.01 10.97 5.30
C TYR A 448 0.23 9.93 4.22
N ILE A 449 1.28 10.06 3.42
CA ILE A 449 1.61 9.16 2.31
C ILE A 449 3.03 8.63 2.51
N SER A 450 3.22 7.32 2.55
CA SER A 450 4.54 6.71 2.68
C SER A 450 5.33 6.79 1.39
N GLY A 451 6.66 6.65 1.45
CA GLY A 451 7.51 6.69 0.25
C GLY A 451 7.41 5.42 -0.61
N GLY A 452 6.74 4.39 -0.09
CA GLY A 452 6.86 3.00 -0.53
C GLY A 452 8.14 2.35 -0.02
N SER A 453 8.19 1.02 -0.02
CA SER A 453 9.36 0.25 0.43
C SER A 453 10.03 -0.51 -0.71
N GLU A 454 11.22 -1.07 -0.48
CA GLU A 454 11.89 -1.97 -1.42
C GLU A 454 12.62 -3.12 -0.75
N LEU A 455 12.31 -4.36 -1.13
CA LEU A 455 13.04 -5.54 -0.70
C LEU A 455 14.46 -5.57 -1.31
N TRP A 456 15.47 -5.44 -0.44
CA TRP A 456 16.88 -5.37 -0.82
C TRP A 456 17.63 -6.67 -0.64
N ALA A 457 17.34 -7.41 0.43
CA ALA A 457 17.98 -8.69 0.73
C ALA A 457 17.06 -9.63 1.52
N ILE A 458 17.30 -10.94 1.32
CA ILE A 458 16.71 -12.03 2.08
C ILE A 458 17.87 -12.91 2.53
N LEU A 459 18.03 -13.08 3.84
CA LEU A 459 19.12 -13.83 4.43
C LEU A 459 18.59 -15.11 5.08
N SER A 460 19.34 -16.18 4.89
CA SER A 460 19.25 -17.44 5.61
C SER A 460 20.24 -17.44 6.77
N GLU A 461 20.05 -18.35 7.73
CA GLU A 461 20.96 -18.48 8.87
C GLU A 461 22.42 -18.67 8.40
N GLY A 462 23.33 -17.90 9.00
CA GLY A 462 24.75 -17.84 8.67
C GLY A 462 25.11 -16.88 7.53
N GLU A 463 24.15 -16.42 6.72
CA GLU A 463 24.40 -15.47 5.63
C GLU A 463 24.68 -14.06 6.14
N THR A 464 25.41 -13.29 5.32
CA THR A 464 25.77 -11.90 5.58
C THR A 464 25.28 -11.00 4.45
N TYR A 465 25.04 -9.74 4.76
CA TYR A 465 24.66 -8.72 3.80
C TYR A 465 25.34 -7.40 4.15
N ASP A 466 26.23 -6.94 3.28
CA ASP A 466 26.82 -5.61 3.39
C ASP A 466 25.77 -4.59 2.96
N MET A 467 25.35 -3.72 3.87
CA MET A 467 24.28 -2.76 3.64
C MET A 467 24.82 -1.60 2.82
N PRO A 468 24.44 -1.47 1.53
CA PRO A 468 24.99 -0.43 0.66
C PRO A 468 24.68 0.96 1.22
N TYR A 469 25.60 1.90 1.00
CA TYR A 469 25.48 3.30 1.45
C TYR A 469 25.53 3.51 2.96
N THR A 470 25.90 2.47 3.70
CA THR A 470 26.20 2.56 5.14
C THR A 470 27.57 1.94 5.42
N ASP A 471 28.09 2.15 6.62
CA ASP A 471 29.29 1.46 7.10
C ASP A 471 28.96 0.12 7.78
N PHE A 472 27.69 -0.34 7.74
CA PHE A 472 27.24 -1.53 8.45
C PHE A 472 27.18 -2.77 7.56
N SER A 473 27.43 -3.91 8.18
CA SER A 473 27.16 -5.25 7.66
C SER A 473 26.15 -5.94 8.58
N LEU A 474 25.28 -6.76 8.01
CA LEU A 474 24.31 -7.62 8.70
C LEU A 474 24.75 -9.07 8.64
N GLN A 475 24.64 -9.81 9.75
CA GLN A 475 24.68 -11.27 9.77
C GLN A 475 23.42 -11.82 10.43
N PHE A 476 22.81 -12.81 9.80
CA PHE A 476 21.77 -13.62 10.44
C PHE A 476 22.45 -14.74 11.23
N CYS A 477 22.44 -14.65 12.56
CA CYS A 477 23.24 -15.53 13.41
C CYS A 477 22.61 -16.91 13.63
N GLU A 478 21.46 -16.97 14.29
CA GLU A 478 20.77 -18.22 14.62
C GLU A 478 19.27 -17.98 14.87
N ILE A 479 18.48 -19.03 14.65
CA ILE A 479 17.04 -19.06 14.99
C ILE A 479 16.84 -19.73 16.35
N ILE A 480 16.05 -19.10 17.21
CA ILE A 480 15.66 -19.63 18.53
C ILE A 480 14.13 -19.60 18.63
N GLY A 481 13.48 -20.69 18.22
CA GLY A 481 12.02 -20.77 18.16
C GLY A 481 11.43 -19.70 17.23
N ASN A 482 10.61 -18.81 17.77
CA ASN A 482 9.99 -17.68 17.04
C ASN A 482 10.81 -16.39 17.11
N THR A 483 12.09 -16.49 17.46
CA THR A 483 13.02 -15.37 17.52
C THR A 483 14.29 -15.66 16.73
N SER A 484 15.08 -14.64 16.43
CA SER A 484 16.39 -14.79 15.78
C SER A 484 17.39 -13.79 16.34
N TYR A 485 18.64 -14.22 16.52
CA TYR A 485 19.73 -13.28 16.70
C TYR A 485 20.21 -12.75 15.36
N ILE A 486 20.37 -11.43 15.28
CA ILE A 486 21.08 -10.77 14.19
C ILE A 486 22.26 -9.98 14.74
N SER A 487 23.32 -9.86 13.95
CA SER A 487 24.48 -9.04 14.25
C SER A 487 24.56 -7.91 13.23
N ILE A 488 24.60 -6.66 13.70
CA ILE A 488 24.80 -5.49 12.86
C ILE A 488 26.08 -4.81 13.35
N THR A 489 27.11 -4.72 12.52
CA THR A 489 28.43 -4.20 12.93
C THR A 489 29.11 -3.46 11.78
N LYS A 490 30.10 -2.60 12.09
CA LYS A 490 30.97 -1.99 11.08
C LYS A 490 32.16 -2.87 10.67
N ASP A 491 32.53 -3.82 11.54
CA ASP A 491 33.74 -4.63 11.39
C ASP A 491 33.41 -6.13 11.42
N TYR A 492 33.61 -6.77 12.58
CA TYR A 492 33.48 -8.21 12.75
C TYR A 492 32.20 -8.55 13.49
N HIS A 493 31.42 -9.45 12.91
CA HIS A 493 30.17 -9.93 13.49
C HIS A 493 30.41 -10.69 14.80
N ASN A 494 29.65 -10.33 15.81
CA ASN A 494 29.76 -10.90 17.16
C ASN A 494 28.59 -11.83 17.48
N CYS A 495 28.16 -12.63 16.49
CA CYS A 495 27.13 -13.63 16.69
C CYS A 495 27.46 -14.49 17.93
N PRO A 496 26.45 -14.76 18.80
CA PRO A 496 26.65 -15.67 19.91
C PRO A 496 27.24 -16.97 19.38
N THR A 497 28.28 -17.49 20.05
CA THR A 497 28.66 -18.87 19.78
C THR A 497 27.44 -19.71 20.14
N PRO A 498 26.87 -20.50 19.20
CA PRO A 498 25.69 -21.29 19.50
C PRO A 498 25.97 -22.07 20.79
N ALA A 499 25.13 -21.88 21.81
CA ALA A 499 25.21 -22.74 22.97
C ALA A 499 25.08 -24.17 22.44
N PRO A 500 25.98 -25.12 22.77
CA PRO A 500 25.93 -26.46 22.21
C PRO A 500 24.51 -26.99 22.42
N THR A 501 23.78 -27.20 21.32
CA THR A 501 22.38 -27.57 21.36
C THR A 501 22.25 -28.75 22.32
N PRO A 502 21.56 -28.61 23.46
CA PRO A 502 21.43 -29.72 24.38
C PRO A 502 20.79 -30.85 23.59
N ALA A 503 21.51 -31.97 23.49
CA ALA A 503 21.06 -33.12 22.72
C ALA A 503 19.59 -33.38 23.06
N PRO A 504 18.69 -33.48 22.06
CA PRO A 504 17.26 -33.49 22.29
C PRO A 504 16.89 -34.46 23.41
N THR A 505 16.37 -33.91 24.50
CA THR A 505 16.10 -34.69 25.72
C THR A 505 14.80 -35.47 25.53
N TYR A 506 14.87 -36.60 24.81
CA TYR A 506 13.72 -37.47 24.66
C TYR A 506 13.38 -38.15 25.99
N SER A 507 12.09 -38.19 26.34
CA SER A 507 11.65 -38.96 27.50
C SER A 507 12.04 -40.43 27.38
N ARG A 508 12.37 -41.09 28.51
CA ARG A 508 12.70 -42.53 28.53
C ARG A 508 11.62 -43.40 27.89
N SER A 509 10.35 -42.98 27.95
CA SER A 509 9.23 -43.67 27.31
C SER A 509 9.26 -43.52 25.78
N TYR A 510 9.57 -42.33 25.27
CA TYR A 510 9.74 -42.09 23.83
C TYR A 510 10.91 -42.91 23.26
N ILE A 511 12.09 -42.86 23.89
CA ILE A 511 13.27 -43.63 23.46
C ILE A 511 12.97 -45.14 23.44
N ARG A 512 12.29 -45.67 24.47
CA ARG A 512 11.87 -47.08 24.49
C ARG A 512 10.92 -47.42 23.35
N ARG A 513 9.96 -46.54 23.06
CA ARG A 513 9.00 -46.73 21.96
C ARG A 513 9.73 -46.74 20.62
N VAL A 514 10.58 -45.76 20.33
CA VAL A 514 11.35 -45.69 19.08
C VAL A 514 12.25 -46.92 18.93
N ARG A 515 13.03 -47.30 19.95
CA ARG A 515 13.86 -48.51 19.92
C ARG A 515 13.07 -49.81 19.72
N SER A 516 11.83 -49.87 20.21
CA SER A 516 10.95 -51.02 19.96
C SER A 516 10.50 -51.10 18.50
N LEU A 517 10.31 -49.96 17.85
CA LEU A 517 9.92 -49.85 16.44
C LEU A 517 11.11 -50.13 15.52
N CYS A 518 12.33 -49.73 15.89
CA CYS A 518 13.56 -50.01 15.15
C CYS A 518 13.84 -51.51 14.99
N LYS A 519 13.42 -52.34 15.97
CA LYS A 519 13.56 -53.81 15.92
C LYS A 519 12.61 -54.47 14.91
N ASN A 520 11.63 -53.76 14.38
CA ASN A 520 10.68 -54.29 13.40
C ASN A 520 10.88 -53.61 12.03
N PRO A 521 11.44 -54.31 11.03
CA PRO A 521 11.73 -53.74 9.71
C PRO A 521 10.52 -53.13 9.00
N LYS A 522 9.30 -53.63 9.27
CA LYS A 522 8.08 -53.10 8.68
C LYS A 522 7.63 -51.79 9.33
N ARG A 523 7.93 -51.59 10.62
CA ARG A 523 7.55 -50.37 11.37
C ARG A 523 8.63 -49.30 11.35
N ARG A 524 9.89 -49.67 11.06
CA ARG A 524 10.99 -48.72 10.88
C ARG A 524 10.72 -47.68 9.77
N LYS A 525 9.94 -48.04 8.75
CA LYS A 525 9.50 -47.13 7.67
C LYS A 525 8.54 -46.03 8.14
N GLN A 526 8.03 -46.10 9.38
CA GLN A 526 7.09 -45.13 9.95
C GLN A 526 7.81 -44.11 10.87
N LEU A 527 9.13 -44.21 11.01
CA LEU A 527 9.94 -43.28 11.81
C LEU A 527 10.39 -42.10 10.94
N THR A 528 10.42 -40.91 11.52
CA THR A 528 11.08 -39.73 10.94
C THR A 528 12.59 -39.95 10.88
N GLU A 529 13.31 -39.17 10.07
CA GLU A 529 14.78 -39.23 10.01
C GLU A 529 15.42 -39.00 11.39
N GLU A 530 14.91 -38.03 12.15
CA GLU A 530 15.33 -37.75 13.53
C GLU A 530 15.13 -38.96 14.47
N ALA A 531 14.02 -39.70 14.33
CA ALA A 531 13.77 -40.90 15.12
C ALA A 531 14.59 -42.11 14.67
N LEU A 532 15.10 -42.13 13.43
CA LEU A 532 16.00 -43.16 12.93
C LEU A 532 17.41 -43.06 13.53
N GLU A 533 17.83 -41.87 13.95
CA GLU A 533 19.10 -41.65 14.66
C GLU A 533 19.11 -42.29 16.07
N LEU A 534 17.94 -42.64 16.62
CA LEU A 534 17.78 -43.26 17.94
C LEU A 534 17.81 -44.82 17.96
N CYS A 535 17.95 -45.48 16.80
CA CYS A 535 17.71 -46.93 16.62
C CYS A 535 18.75 -47.92 17.22
#